data_AF-A0A427UE65-F1
#
_entry.id   AF-A0A427UE65-F1
#
_cell.length_a   1.000
_cell.length_b   1.000
_cell.length_c   1.000
_cell.angle_alpha   90.00
_cell.angle_beta   90.00
_cell.angle_gamma   90.00
#
_symmetry.space_group_name_H-M   'P 1'
#
loop_
_entity.id
_entity.type
_entity.pdbx_description
1 polymer ?
#
loop_
_entity_poly.entity_id
_entity_poly.type
_entity_poly.pdbx_seq_one_letter_code
_entity_poly.pdbx_strand_id
1 'polypeptide(L)'
;AISSLKEKKQPSKAQKSAAETSGSLSDGIDDQTYRKMTEKLERRDSEIAELQEYVKELIDQRRSRDSTISNLESKIRQMRETERIKLQKEKEISIRNKKIANLKRDIKRLNKRLHNSRAQVNRLKRIKKMESRGEGIPVKVISSFSREAILNVADVYGLKKGDVVYFQDPSGGSASTAGLLADYSPKALIVPAEISYAAKEVFFEKSIPVIEGLEIQKEGDFAVVSPKTLKIAIENWFGKADHWKKEKEQEKLKSLVDEYRSERRRGIT
;
A
#
# COMPACT_ATOMS: atom_id res chain seq x y z
N ALA A 1 14.33 -43.40 18.46
CA ALA A 1 15.52 -43.63 19.31
C ALA A 1 15.09 -44.49 20.49
N ILE A 2 15.27 -45.80 20.33
CA ILE A 2 15.07 -46.80 21.37
C ILE A 2 16.42 -46.91 22.09
N SER A 3 16.47 -46.56 23.38
CA SER A 3 17.61 -46.82 24.25
C SER A 3 17.08 -46.95 25.69
N SER A 4 16.87 -48.17 26.18
CA SER A 4 17.88 -48.96 26.91
C SER A 4 18.07 -48.49 28.36
N LEU A 5 17.29 -49.07 29.27
CA LEU A 5 17.54 -49.18 30.72
C LEU A 5 16.68 -50.36 31.24
N LYS A 6 17.01 -51.59 30.83
CA LYS A 6 17.88 -52.55 31.52
C LYS A 6 17.33 -52.96 32.89
N GLU A 7 16.38 -53.91 32.83
CA GLU A 7 15.99 -54.79 33.94
C GLU A 7 17.23 -55.42 34.57
N LYS A 8 17.41 -55.24 35.88
CA LYS A 8 18.30 -56.08 36.69
C LYS A 8 17.51 -57.29 37.20
N LYS A 9 17.48 -58.35 36.39
CA LYS A 9 17.29 -59.73 36.85
C LYS A 9 18.55 -60.14 37.62
N GLN A 10 18.44 -60.42 38.91
CA GLN A 10 19.48 -61.16 39.63
C GLN A 10 19.26 -62.67 39.42
N PRO A 11 20.28 -63.42 38.96
CA PRO A 11 20.19 -64.86 38.86
C PRO A 11 20.43 -65.53 40.22
N SER A 12 19.62 -66.56 40.47
CA SER A 12 19.80 -67.60 41.48
C SER A 12 21.19 -68.23 41.41
N LYS A 13 21.95 -68.19 42.52
CA LYS A 13 23.14 -69.02 42.69
C LYS A 13 22.76 -70.32 43.39
N ALA A 14 22.81 -71.38 42.57
CA ALA A 14 23.45 -72.67 42.85
C ALA A 14 23.12 -73.37 44.18
N GLN A 15 22.28 -74.39 44.03
CA GLN A 15 22.37 -75.65 44.76
C GLN A 15 23.82 -76.19 44.74
N LYS A 16 24.35 -76.55 45.91
CA LYS A 16 25.21 -77.72 46.19
C LYS A 16 25.67 -77.71 47.65
N SER A 17 24.95 -78.43 48.51
CA SER A 17 25.50 -79.14 49.67
C SER A 17 24.41 -80.04 50.24
N ALA A 18 24.18 -81.18 49.58
CA ALA A 18 23.47 -82.30 50.17
C ALA A 18 24.48 -83.44 50.23
N ALA A 19 25.08 -83.64 51.41
CA ALA A 19 25.58 -84.91 51.90
C ALA A 19 26.01 -84.71 53.36
N GLU A 20 25.51 -85.60 54.21
CA GLU A 20 26.07 -85.96 55.51
C GLU A 20 25.88 -84.95 56.66
N THR A 21 24.84 -85.17 57.46
CA THR A 21 25.01 -85.72 58.82
C THR A 21 23.66 -86.26 59.31
N SER A 22 23.44 -87.56 59.15
CA SER A 22 22.45 -88.30 59.94
C SER A 22 23.07 -88.54 61.32
N GLY A 23 22.55 -87.86 62.33
CA GLY A 23 22.96 -88.02 63.73
C GLY A 23 21.77 -87.80 64.63
N SER A 24 21.17 -88.91 65.05
CA SER A 24 20.13 -89.03 66.07
C SER A 24 20.44 -88.17 67.30
N LEU A 25 19.46 -87.42 67.81
CA LEU A 25 19.22 -87.22 69.25
C LEU A 25 17.83 -86.60 69.45
N SER A 26 16.86 -87.51 69.58
CA SER A 26 15.61 -87.27 70.27
C SER A 26 15.95 -87.17 71.77
N ASP A 27 15.76 -86.00 72.36
CA ASP A 27 15.54 -85.90 73.80
C ASP A 27 14.55 -84.78 74.12
N GLY A 28 13.65 -85.04 75.08
CA GLY A 28 12.31 -84.48 75.19
C GLY A 28 12.20 -82.95 75.21
N ILE A 29 11.43 -82.42 74.26
CA ILE A 29 10.89 -81.06 74.32
C ILE A 29 9.49 -81.16 74.94
N ASP A 30 9.28 -80.46 76.06
CA ASP A 30 8.00 -80.42 76.79
C ASP A 30 6.83 -80.13 75.85
N ASP A 31 5.78 -80.96 75.89
CA ASP A 31 4.55 -80.83 75.08
C ASP A 31 3.90 -79.43 75.22
N GLN A 32 4.10 -78.77 76.38
CA GLN A 32 3.64 -77.41 76.64
C GLN A 32 4.44 -76.33 75.89
N THR A 33 5.73 -76.55 75.61
CA THR A 33 6.57 -75.61 74.85
C THR A 33 6.32 -75.70 73.35
N TYR A 34 6.09 -76.91 72.83
CA TYR A 34 5.64 -77.11 71.45
C TYR A 34 4.29 -76.45 71.19
N ARG A 35 3.29 -76.65 72.06
CA ARG A 35 1.96 -76.02 71.92
C ARG A 35 2.02 -74.50 71.91
N LYS A 36 2.82 -73.89 72.80
CA LYS A 36 3.02 -72.43 72.83
C LYS A 36 3.75 -71.92 71.57
N MET A 37 4.62 -72.74 70.97
CA MET A 37 5.33 -72.39 69.75
C MET A 37 4.41 -72.50 68.53
N THR A 38 3.57 -73.54 68.46
CA THR A 38 2.56 -73.70 67.39
C THR A 38 1.49 -72.61 67.47
N GLU A 39 1.01 -72.23 68.66
CA GLU A 39 0.07 -71.10 68.81
C GLU A 39 0.69 -69.77 68.35
N LYS A 40 1.99 -69.55 68.60
CA LYS A 40 2.70 -68.36 68.10
C LYS A 40 2.89 -68.39 66.59
N LEU A 41 3.13 -69.56 66.00
CA LEU A 41 3.21 -69.74 64.56
C LEU A 41 1.85 -69.47 63.91
N GLU A 42 0.77 -70.04 64.42
CA GLU A 42 -0.60 -69.81 63.91
C GLU A 42 -1.03 -68.35 63.99
N ARG A 43 -0.68 -67.64 65.07
CA ARG A 43 -0.92 -66.19 65.18
C ARG A 43 -0.14 -65.40 64.13
N ARG A 44 1.11 -65.77 63.88
CA ARG A 44 1.93 -65.11 62.86
C ARG A 44 1.50 -65.45 61.45
N ASP A 45 1.07 -66.67 61.20
CA ASP A 45 0.51 -67.09 59.91
C ASP A 45 -0.80 -66.36 59.62
N SER A 46 -1.61 -66.13 60.66
CA SER A 46 -2.83 -65.31 60.59
C SER A 46 -2.50 -63.84 60.31
N GLU A 47 -1.52 -63.26 61.00
CA GLU A 47 -1.04 -61.88 60.76
C GLU A 47 -0.44 -61.72 59.34
N ILE A 48 0.29 -62.73 58.86
CA ILE A 48 0.80 -62.77 57.48
C ILE A 48 -0.36 -62.84 56.48
N ALA A 49 -1.41 -63.62 56.75
CA ALA A 49 -2.57 -63.71 55.88
C ALA A 49 -3.33 -62.37 55.77
N GLU A 50 -3.56 -61.68 56.89
CA GLU A 50 -4.17 -60.34 56.92
C GLU A 50 -3.32 -59.31 56.17
N LEU A 51 -2.00 -59.32 56.37
CA LEU A 51 -1.08 -58.44 55.64
C LEU A 51 -1.07 -58.75 54.13
N GLN A 52 -1.16 -60.02 53.74
CA GLN A 52 -1.24 -60.42 52.33
C GLN A 52 -2.55 -59.94 51.69
N GLU A 53 -3.67 -60.00 52.42
CA GLU A 53 -4.95 -59.47 51.96
C GLU A 53 -4.91 -57.94 51.81
N TYR A 54 -4.35 -57.23 52.78
CA TYR A 54 -4.17 -55.78 52.71
C TYR A 54 -3.26 -55.35 51.55
N VAL A 55 -2.18 -56.09 51.29
CA VAL A 55 -1.31 -55.85 50.13
C VAL A 55 -2.06 -56.07 48.82
N LYS A 56 -2.93 -57.08 48.72
CA LYS A 56 -3.78 -57.29 47.53
C LYS A 56 -4.73 -56.12 47.31
N GLU A 57 -5.40 -55.64 48.37
CA GLU A 57 -6.29 -54.48 48.28
C GLU A 57 -5.54 -53.23 47.82
N LEU A 58 -4.36 -52.95 48.38
CA LEU A 58 -3.53 -51.82 47.95
C LEU A 58 -3.08 -51.92 46.49
N ILE A 59 -2.78 -53.13 46.00
CA ILE A 59 -2.45 -53.36 44.59
C ILE A 59 -3.66 -53.06 43.69
N ASP A 60 -4.86 -53.49 44.08
CA ASP A 60 -6.07 -53.25 43.30
C ASP A 60 -6.48 -51.77 43.31
N GLN A 61 -6.37 -51.10 44.46
CA GLN A 61 -6.55 -49.65 44.55
C GLN A 61 -5.54 -48.91 43.66
N ARG A 62 -4.27 -49.31 43.67
CA ARG A 62 -3.23 -48.73 42.79
C ARG A 62 -3.59 -48.92 41.32
N ARG A 63 -4.01 -50.13 40.91
CA ARG A 63 -4.43 -50.42 39.52
C ARG A 63 -5.62 -49.57 39.09
N SER A 64 -6.61 -49.40 39.96
CA SER A 64 -7.75 -48.52 39.70
C SER A 64 -7.31 -47.07 39.51
N ARG A 65 -6.43 -46.56 40.38
CA ARG A 65 -5.85 -45.22 40.25
C ARG A 65 -5.04 -45.06 38.97
N ASP A 66 -4.17 -46.01 38.63
CA ASP A 66 -3.39 -45.98 37.39
C ASP A 66 -4.30 -45.97 36.14
N SER A 67 -5.39 -46.74 36.15
CA SER A 67 -6.41 -46.72 35.08
C SER A 67 -7.10 -45.36 34.98
N THR A 68 -7.52 -44.75 36.10
CA THR A 68 -8.12 -43.41 36.09
C THR A 68 -7.14 -42.33 35.62
N ILE A 69 -5.87 -42.41 36.01
CA ILE A 69 -4.81 -41.51 35.54
C ILE A 69 -4.67 -41.65 34.02
N SER A 70 -4.55 -42.86 33.49
CA SER A 70 -4.44 -43.10 32.04
C SER A 70 -5.63 -42.52 31.26
N ASN A 71 -6.85 -42.69 31.78
CA ASN A 71 -8.06 -42.14 31.18
C ASN A 71 -8.08 -40.61 31.20
N LEU A 72 -7.71 -39.99 32.32
CA LEU A 72 -7.62 -38.54 32.46
C LEU A 72 -6.54 -37.95 31.55
N GLU A 73 -5.38 -38.59 31.47
CA GLU A 73 -4.31 -38.18 30.56
C GLU A 73 -4.76 -38.27 29.09
N SER A 74 -5.48 -39.33 28.72
CA SER A 74 -6.04 -39.48 27.37
C SER A 74 -7.01 -38.35 27.06
N LYS A 75 -7.89 -38.01 28.01
CA LYS A 75 -8.84 -36.90 27.85
C LYS A 75 -8.14 -35.55 27.74
N ILE A 76 -7.08 -35.31 28.53
CA ILE A 76 -6.26 -34.11 28.43
C ILE A 76 -5.58 -34.02 27.05
N ARG A 77 -5.04 -35.13 26.54
CA ARG A 77 -4.44 -35.18 25.20
C ARG A 77 -5.46 -34.83 24.11
N GLN A 78 -6.66 -35.40 24.18
CA GLN A 78 -7.75 -35.10 23.25
C GLN A 78 -8.16 -33.62 23.31
N MET A 79 -8.34 -33.07 24.52
CA MET A 79 -8.68 -31.66 24.70
C MET A 79 -7.61 -30.75 24.09
N ARG A 80 -6.33 -31.00 24.39
CA ARG A 80 -5.20 -30.23 23.83
C ARG A 80 -5.17 -30.27 22.30
N GLU A 81 -5.44 -31.43 21.70
CA GLU A 81 -5.47 -31.55 20.24
C GLU A 81 -6.64 -30.75 19.64
N THR A 82 -7.83 -30.83 20.25
CA THR A 82 -8.97 -30.03 19.78
C THR A 82 -8.73 -28.52 19.91
N GLU A 83 -8.11 -28.07 21.00
CA GLU A 83 -7.73 -26.67 21.18
C GLU A 83 -6.69 -26.24 20.14
N ARG A 84 -5.67 -27.06 19.89
CA ARG A 84 -4.65 -26.79 18.87
C ARG A 84 -5.29 -26.60 17.49
N ILE A 85 -6.20 -27.50 17.10
CA ILE A 85 -6.92 -27.41 15.82
C ILE A 85 -7.77 -26.14 15.77
N LYS A 86 -8.48 -25.78 16.85
CA LYS A 86 -9.27 -24.54 16.92
C LYS A 86 -8.39 -23.31 16.74
N LEU A 87 -7.28 -23.22 17.46
CA LEU A 87 -6.35 -22.09 17.34
C LEU A 87 -5.74 -21.97 15.94
N GLN A 88 -5.43 -23.10 15.29
CA GLN A 88 -4.96 -23.08 13.90
C GLN A 88 -6.04 -22.53 12.94
N LYS A 89 -7.28 -23.00 13.08
CA LYS A 89 -8.42 -22.50 12.29
C LYS A 89 -8.67 -21.01 12.53
N GLU A 90 -8.65 -20.56 13.78
CA GLU A 90 -8.83 -19.14 14.13
C GLU A 90 -7.73 -18.26 13.53
N LYS A 91 -6.47 -18.71 13.60
CA LYS A 91 -5.34 -18.02 12.96
C LYS A 91 -5.53 -17.91 11.45
N GLU A 92 -5.93 -19.01 10.81
CA GLU A 92 -6.18 -19.03 9.37
C GLU A 92 -7.34 -18.10 8.98
N ILE A 93 -8.45 -18.15 9.72
CA ILE A 93 -9.59 -17.24 9.53
C ILE A 93 -9.15 -15.78 9.70
N SER A 94 -8.35 -15.48 10.72
CA SER A 94 -7.83 -14.13 10.96
C SER A 94 -6.96 -13.64 9.80
N ILE A 95 -6.07 -14.47 9.27
CA ILE A 95 -5.24 -14.16 8.11
C ILE A 95 -6.12 -13.90 6.87
N ARG A 96 -7.08 -14.79 6.60
CA ARG A 96 -8.01 -14.65 5.48
C ARG A 96 -8.86 -13.39 5.61
N ASN A 97 -9.37 -13.08 6.80
CA ASN A 97 -10.16 -11.87 7.06
C ASN A 97 -9.35 -10.59 6.84
N LYS A 98 -8.08 -10.56 7.29
CA LYS A 98 -7.17 -9.44 6.98
C LYS A 98 -6.96 -9.29 5.48
N LYS A 99 -6.78 -10.39 4.75
CA LYS A 99 -6.65 -10.36 3.29
C LYS A 99 -7.91 -9.85 2.62
N ILE A 100 -9.09 -10.30 3.03
CA ILE A 100 -10.39 -9.82 2.54
C ILE A 100 -10.54 -8.33 2.80
N ALA A 101 -10.20 -7.84 4.00
CA ALA A 101 -10.26 -6.42 4.32
C ALA A 101 -9.33 -5.58 3.44
N ASN A 102 -8.11 -6.06 3.19
CA ASN A 102 -7.17 -5.41 2.26
C ASN A 102 -7.74 -5.37 0.83
N LEU A 103 -8.22 -6.50 0.31
CA LEU A 103 -8.81 -6.58 -1.03
C LEU A 103 -10.04 -5.66 -1.18
N LYS A 104 -10.91 -5.59 -0.17
CA LYS A 104 -12.04 -4.66 -0.16
C LYS A 104 -11.58 -3.20 -0.23
N ARG A 105 -10.52 -2.83 0.48
CA ARG A 105 -9.93 -1.47 0.40
C ARG A 105 -9.38 -1.19 -0.99
N ASP A 106 -8.72 -2.17 -1.60
CA ASP A 106 -8.18 -2.03 -2.96
C ASP A 106 -9.29 -1.85 -4.00
N ILE A 107 -10.35 -2.65 -3.93
CA ILE A 107 -11.53 -2.51 -4.79
C ILE A 107 -12.14 -1.12 -4.63
N LYS A 108 -12.31 -0.63 -3.40
CA LYS A 108 -12.84 0.73 -3.16
C LYS A 108 -11.96 1.81 -3.80
N ARG A 109 -10.65 1.70 -3.67
CA ARG A 109 -9.67 2.62 -4.27
C ARG A 109 -9.73 2.58 -5.80
N LEU A 110 -9.76 1.39 -6.39
CA LEU A 110 -9.85 1.20 -7.84
C LEU A 110 -11.18 1.74 -8.39
N ASN A 111 -12.30 1.47 -7.71
CA ASN A 111 -13.60 2.01 -8.10
C ASN A 111 -13.63 3.54 -8.03
N LYS A 112 -13.01 4.16 -7.02
CA LYS A 112 -12.87 5.62 -6.95
C LYS A 112 -12.05 6.17 -8.11
N ARG A 113 -10.92 5.54 -8.43
CA ARG A 113 -10.08 5.93 -9.60
C ARG A 113 -10.88 5.81 -10.90
N LEU A 114 -11.56 4.68 -11.10
CA LEU A 114 -12.37 4.42 -12.29
C LEU A 114 -13.55 5.40 -12.41
N HIS A 115 -14.19 5.78 -11.30
CA HIS A 115 -15.21 6.82 -11.29
C HIS A 115 -14.63 8.18 -11.73
N ASN A 116 -13.49 8.58 -11.18
CA ASN A 116 -12.81 9.83 -11.54
C ASN A 116 -12.41 9.84 -13.02
N SER A 117 -11.81 8.77 -13.53
CA SER A 117 -11.43 8.65 -14.94
C SER A 117 -12.66 8.65 -15.86
N ARG A 118 -13.76 7.96 -15.49
CA ARG A 118 -15.02 8.03 -16.25
C ARG A 118 -15.61 9.43 -16.26
N ALA A 119 -15.55 10.14 -15.13
CA ALA A 119 -16.00 11.54 -15.06
C ALA A 119 -15.16 12.43 -15.98
N GLN A 120 -13.83 12.29 -16.00
CA GLN A 120 -12.94 13.00 -16.92
C GLN A 120 -13.27 12.69 -18.39
N VAL A 121 -13.45 11.42 -18.75
CA VAL A 121 -13.83 11.03 -20.12
C VAL A 121 -15.19 11.62 -20.52
N ASN A 122 -16.17 11.61 -19.62
CA ASN A 122 -17.48 12.20 -19.90
C ASN A 122 -17.40 13.72 -20.08
N ARG A 123 -16.55 14.42 -19.32
CA ARG A 123 -16.27 15.86 -19.51
C ARG A 123 -15.65 16.12 -20.88
N LEU A 124 -14.62 15.36 -21.26
CA LEU A 124 -14.01 15.44 -22.59
C LEU A 124 -15.02 15.20 -23.73
N LYS A 125 -15.91 14.21 -23.58
CA LYS A 125 -16.98 13.96 -24.54
C LYS A 125 -17.97 15.12 -24.65
N ARG A 126 -18.28 15.81 -23.55
CA ARG A 126 -19.15 17.01 -23.56
C ARG A 126 -18.49 18.14 -24.32
N ILE A 127 -17.22 18.43 -24.04
CA ILE A 127 -16.45 19.48 -24.73
C ILE A 127 -16.40 19.21 -26.24
N LYS A 128 -16.06 17.97 -26.65
CA LYS A 128 -16.05 17.60 -28.07
C LYS A 128 -17.41 17.75 -28.76
N LYS A 129 -18.51 17.48 -28.04
CA LYS A 129 -19.87 17.71 -28.56
C LYS A 129 -20.17 19.19 -28.74
N MET A 130 -19.77 20.04 -27.79
CA MET A 130 -19.92 21.49 -27.89
C MET A 130 -19.12 22.07 -29.07
N GLU A 131 -17.89 21.59 -29.25
CA GLU A 131 -17.04 21.94 -30.40
C GLU A 131 -17.69 21.54 -31.72
N SER A 132 -18.21 20.30 -31.82
CA SER A 132 -18.87 19.81 -33.04
C SER A 132 -20.15 20.60 -33.40
N ARG A 133 -20.80 21.21 -32.40
CA ARG A 133 -21.96 22.09 -32.59
C ARG A 133 -21.57 23.54 -32.90
N GLY A 134 -20.29 23.89 -32.79
CA GLY A 134 -19.80 25.26 -33.00
C GLY A 134 -20.20 26.24 -31.89
N GLU A 135 -20.66 25.76 -30.74
CA GLU A 135 -21.09 26.61 -29.61
C GLU A 135 -19.91 27.09 -28.76
N GLY A 136 -18.77 26.38 -28.79
CA GLY A 136 -17.60 26.70 -27.98
C GLY A 136 -16.29 26.12 -28.53
N ILE A 137 -15.23 26.93 -28.53
CA ILE A 137 -13.88 26.49 -28.88
C ILE A 137 -13.19 25.97 -27.63
N PRO A 138 -12.62 24.75 -27.64
CA PRO A 138 -11.87 24.22 -26.51
C PRO A 138 -10.60 25.02 -26.30
N VAL A 139 -10.34 25.38 -25.04
CA VAL A 139 -9.17 26.12 -24.60
C VAL A 139 -8.35 25.26 -23.64
N LYS A 140 -7.05 25.16 -23.93
CA LYS A 140 -6.09 24.42 -23.10
C LYS A 140 -5.65 25.28 -21.94
N VAL A 141 -5.92 24.81 -20.73
CA VAL A 141 -5.57 25.52 -19.50
C VAL A 141 -4.16 25.11 -19.08
N ILE A 142 -3.28 26.09 -18.91
CA ILE A 142 -1.95 25.93 -18.34
C ILE A 142 -1.95 26.61 -16.97
N SER A 143 -1.45 25.91 -15.95
CA SER A 143 -1.48 26.39 -14.56
C SER A 143 -0.67 27.65 -14.34
N SER A 144 0.55 27.72 -14.89
CA SER A 144 1.44 28.88 -14.79
C SER A 144 2.18 29.12 -16.10
N PHE A 145 2.63 30.36 -16.32
CA PHE A 145 3.47 30.69 -17.47
C PHE A 145 4.94 30.28 -17.26
N SER A 146 5.16 28.99 -17.00
CA SER A 146 6.48 28.38 -16.80
C SER A 146 6.79 27.35 -17.88
N ARG A 147 8.08 27.11 -18.13
CA ARG A 147 8.54 26.09 -19.09
C ARG A 147 8.00 24.70 -18.74
N GLU A 148 8.05 24.34 -17.47
CA GLU A 148 7.58 23.05 -16.96
C GLU A 148 6.07 22.89 -17.17
N ALA A 149 5.28 23.91 -16.83
CA ALA A 149 3.82 23.84 -17.00
C ALA A 149 3.42 23.69 -18.48
N ILE A 150 4.10 24.38 -19.40
CA ILE A 150 3.86 24.25 -20.83
C ILE A 150 4.21 22.84 -21.33
N LEU A 151 5.38 22.32 -20.95
CA LEU A 151 5.80 20.96 -21.34
C LEU A 151 4.87 19.88 -20.76
N ASN A 152 4.46 20.01 -19.50
CA ASN A 152 3.51 19.08 -18.88
C ASN A 152 2.18 19.03 -19.66
N VAL A 153 1.66 20.18 -20.08
CA VAL A 153 0.43 20.22 -20.89
C VAL A 153 0.65 19.67 -22.29
N ALA A 154 1.81 19.94 -22.90
CA ALA A 154 2.19 19.35 -24.18
C ALA A 154 2.29 17.82 -24.12
N ASP A 155 2.84 17.26 -23.04
CA ASP A 155 2.98 15.81 -22.88
C ASP A 155 1.65 15.12 -22.57
N VAL A 156 0.83 15.71 -21.70
CA VAL A 156 -0.45 15.10 -21.26
C VAL A 156 -1.55 15.26 -22.30
N TYR A 157 -1.66 16.43 -22.94
CA TYR A 157 -2.78 16.77 -23.81
C TYR A 157 -2.37 17.03 -25.27
N GLY A 158 -1.07 17.18 -25.56
CA GLY A 158 -0.56 17.68 -26.85
C GLY A 158 -0.78 19.18 -27.00
N LEU A 159 0.15 19.92 -27.60
CA LEU A 159 -0.10 21.28 -28.09
C LEU A 159 0.05 21.27 -29.62
N LYS A 160 -0.99 21.70 -30.34
CA LYS A 160 -1.03 21.74 -31.80
C LYS A 160 -1.21 23.17 -32.29
N LYS A 161 -0.76 23.40 -33.52
CA LYS A 161 -1.02 24.65 -34.24
C LYS A 161 -2.52 24.92 -34.31
N GLY A 162 -2.93 26.13 -33.94
CA GLY A 162 -4.33 26.55 -33.97
C GLY A 162 -5.11 26.34 -32.66
N ASP A 163 -4.49 25.77 -31.64
CA ASP A 163 -5.10 25.67 -30.30
C ASP A 163 -5.18 27.05 -29.62
N VAL A 164 -6.22 27.25 -28.81
CA VAL A 164 -6.34 28.43 -27.94
C VAL A 164 -5.83 28.03 -26.55
N VAL A 165 -4.97 28.87 -25.97
CA VAL A 165 -4.32 28.59 -24.69
C VAL A 165 -4.76 29.63 -23.67
N TYR A 166 -5.06 29.17 -22.45
CA TYR A 166 -5.35 30.02 -21.30
C TYR A 166 -4.34 29.79 -20.18
N PHE A 167 -3.77 30.86 -19.65
CA PHE A 167 -2.93 30.81 -18.46
C PHE A 167 -3.73 31.15 -17.22
N GLN A 168 -3.70 30.28 -16.21
CA GLN A 168 -4.32 30.60 -14.92
C GLN A 168 -3.48 31.61 -14.13
N ASP A 169 -2.16 31.48 -14.18
CA ASP A 169 -1.22 32.46 -13.65
C ASP A 169 -0.27 32.93 -14.77
N PRO A 170 -0.42 34.19 -15.24
CA PRO A 170 0.45 34.76 -16.27
C PRO A 170 1.83 35.19 -15.75
N SER A 171 2.07 35.10 -14.44
CA SER A 171 3.39 35.40 -13.86
C SER A 171 4.43 34.35 -14.30
N GLY A 172 5.64 34.80 -14.65
CA GLY A 172 6.76 33.91 -15.03
C GLY A 172 7.10 33.83 -16.52
N GLY A 173 6.40 34.59 -17.37
CA GLY A 173 6.63 34.65 -18.81
C GLY A 173 7.94 35.34 -19.21
N SER A 174 9.07 34.63 -19.14
CA SER A 174 10.32 35.09 -19.74
C SER A 174 10.25 35.02 -21.28
N ALA A 175 11.09 35.77 -21.98
CA ALA A 175 11.19 35.72 -23.45
C ALA A 175 11.45 34.28 -23.97
N SER A 176 12.25 33.50 -23.24
CA SER A 176 12.55 32.10 -23.59
C SER A 176 11.32 31.19 -23.50
N THR A 177 10.51 31.36 -22.44
CA THR A 177 9.27 30.61 -22.23
C THR A 177 8.22 30.99 -23.28
N ALA A 178 8.14 32.28 -23.64
CA ALA A 178 7.29 32.77 -24.71
C ALA A 178 7.68 32.19 -26.07
N GLY A 179 8.99 32.12 -26.37
CA GLY A 179 9.51 31.49 -27.58
C GLY A 179 9.11 30.02 -27.69
N LEU A 180 9.28 29.25 -26.60
CA LEU A 180 8.87 27.84 -26.56
C LEU A 180 7.39 27.65 -26.89
N LEU A 181 6.52 28.52 -26.36
CA LEU A 181 5.09 28.45 -26.65
C LEU A 181 4.77 28.89 -28.08
N ALA A 182 5.48 29.90 -28.58
CA ALA A 182 5.32 30.40 -29.94
C ALA A 182 5.69 29.37 -31.01
N ASP A 183 6.63 28.47 -30.73
CA ASP A 183 6.99 27.36 -31.62
C ASP A 183 5.79 26.43 -31.89
N TYR A 184 4.89 26.28 -30.93
CA TYR A 184 3.64 25.53 -31.12
C TYR A 184 2.57 26.29 -31.93
N SER A 185 2.80 27.59 -32.20
CA SER A 185 1.90 28.47 -32.98
C SER A 185 0.43 28.41 -32.54
N PRO A 186 0.11 28.78 -31.28
CA PRO A 186 -1.26 28.85 -30.81
C PRO A 186 -2.06 29.91 -31.57
N LYS A 187 -3.38 29.72 -31.71
CA LYS A 187 -4.27 30.66 -32.39
C LYS A 187 -4.46 31.96 -31.61
N ALA A 188 -4.56 31.84 -30.29
CA ALA A 188 -4.70 32.96 -29.38
C ALA A 188 -4.29 32.54 -27.96
N LEU A 189 -3.80 33.51 -27.22
CA LEU A 189 -3.47 33.41 -25.81
C LEU A 189 -4.45 34.23 -25.00
N ILE A 190 -5.03 33.61 -23.98
CA ILE A 190 -5.95 34.28 -23.05
C ILE A 190 -5.26 34.34 -21.70
N VAL A 191 -5.17 35.54 -21.14
CA VAL A 191 -4.54 35.79 -19.85
C VAL A 191 -5.47 36.60 -18.94
N PRO A 192 -5.58 36.25 -17.65
CA PRO A 192 -6.42 36.99 -16.71
C PRO A 192 -5.79 38.33 -16.31
N ALA A 193 -4.47 38.44 -16.36
CA ALA A 193 -3.70 39.65 -16.04
C ALA A 193 -2.58 39.87 -17.07
N GLU A 194 -1.96 41.05 -17.01
CA GLU A 194 -0.89 41.42 -17.93
C GLU A 194 0.34 40.50 -17.80
N ILE A 195 0.91 40.14 -18.95
CA ILE A 195 2.18 39.41 -19.04
C ILE A 195 3.37 40.37 -19.11
N SER A 196 4.58 39.85 -18.84
CA SER A 196 5.84 40.61 -18.96
C SER A 196 6.02 41.22 -20.36
N TYR A 197 6.57 42.44 -20.41
CA TYR A 197 6.87 43.15 -21.66
C TYR A 197 7.72 42.31 -22.63
N ALA A 198 8.72 41.60 -22.10
CA ALA A 198 9.58 40.72 -22.90
C ALA A 198 8.80 39.56 -23.56
N ALA A 199 7.78 39.03 -22.91
CA ALA A 199 6.91 38.02 -23.51
C ALA A 199 5.94 38.63 -24.52
N LYS A 200 5.38 39.82 -24.25
CA LYS A 200 4.52 40.56 -25.20
C LYS A 200 5.23 40.79 -26.52
N GLU A 201 6.50 41.19 -26.49
CA GLU A 201 7.30 41.44 -27.69
C GLU A 201 7.52 40.16 -28.52
N VAL A 202 7.86 39.04 -27.88
CA VAL A 202 8.04 37.76 -28.58
C VAL A 202 6.73 37.30 -29.25
N PHE A 203 5.59 37.41 -28.57
CA PHE A 203 4.30 37.06 -29.16
C PHE A 203 3.91 38.00 -30.29
N PHE A 204 4.24 39.29 -30.17
CA PHE A 204 4.00 40.28 -31.21
C PHE A 204 4.83 39.99 -32.48
N GLU A 205 6.12 39.73 -32.34
CA GLU A 205 6.99 39.35 -33.48
C GLU A 205 6.49 38.10 -34.20
N LYS A 206 5.97 37.13 -33.43
CA LYS A 206 5.39 35.89 -33.95
C LYS A 206 3.92 36.02 -34.38
N SER A 207 3.34 37.23 -34.31
CA SER A 207 1.94 37.52 -34.68
C SER A 207 0.90 36.67 -33.93
N ILE A 208 1.15 36.38 -32.65
CA ILE A 208 0.26 35.59 -31.79
C ILE A 208 -0.57 36.55 -30.92
N PRO A 209 -1.91 36.56 -31.05
CA PRO A 209 -2.78 37.44 -30.27
C PRO A 209 -2.75 37.12 -28.78
N VAL A 210 -2.50 38.14 -27.95
CA VAL A 210 -2.61 38.06 -26.49
C VAL A 210 -3.84 38.85 -26.06
N ILE A 211 -4.82 38.15 -25.49
CA ILE A 211 -6.12 38.66 -25.09
C ILE A 211 -6.18 38.68 -23.57
N GLU A 212 -6.32 39.88 -23.02
CA GLU A 212 -6.41 40.11 -21.58
C GLU A 212 -7.89 40.10 -21.14
N GLY A 213 -8.17 39.46 -20.00
CA GLY A 213 -9.47 39.58 -19.30
C GLY A 213 -10.67 38.94 -20.00
N LEU A 214 -10.49 38.02 -20.95
CA LEU A 214 -11.62 37.36 -21.61
C LEU A 214 -12.31 36.38 -20.66
N GLU A 215 -13.63 36.49 -20.53
CA GLU A 215 -14.43 35.52 -19.77
C GLU A 215 -14.38 34.14 -20.44
N ILE A 216 -13.95 33.15 -19.65
CA ILE A 216 -13.87 31.75 -20.06
C ILE A 216 -14.74 30.90 -19.15
N GLN A 217 -15.45 29.93 -19.71
CA GLN A 217 -16.17 28.95 -18.91
C GLN A 217 -15.22 27.80 -18.57
N LYS A 218 -14.74 27.76 -17.32
CA LYS A 218 -13.83 26.72 -16.83
C LYS A 218 -14.62 25.55 -16.25
N GLU A 219 -14.47 24.37 -16.84
CA GLU A 219 -14.92 23.10 -16.27
C GLU A 219 -13.71 22.23 -15.90
N GLY A 220 -13.10 22.51 -14.74
CA GLY A 220 -11.93 21.78 -14.23
C GLY A 220 -10.64 22.14 -14.99
N ASP A 221 -10.02 21.16 -15.64
CA ASP A 221 -8.77 21.32 -16.41
C ASP A 221 -9.00 21.83 -17.83
N PHE A 222 -10.26 22.01 -18.22
CA PHE A 222 -10.65 22.47 -19.55
C PHE A 222 -11.39 23.80 -19.46
N ALA A 223 -11.19 24.64 -20.45
CA ALA A 223 -11.95 25.87 -20.62
C ALA A 223 -12.61 25.89 -21.99
N VAL A 224 -13.75 26.56 -22.08
CA VAL A 224 -14.48 26.79 -23.33
C VAL A 224 -14.69 28.29 -23.50
N VAL A 225 -14.48 28.76 -24.73
CA VAL A 225 -14.68 30.15 -25.11
C VAL A 225 -15.64 30.25 -26.28
N SER A 226 -16.55 31.22 -26.20
CA SER A 226 -17.50 31.52 -27.25
C SER A 226 -16.76 31.94 -28.53
N PRO A 227 -17.06 31.34 -29.71
CA PRO A 227 -16.35 31.67 -30.94
C PRO A 227 -16.46 33.15 -31.33
N LYS A 228 -17.61 33.78 -31.06
CA LYS A 228 -17.89 35.18 -31.38
C LYS A 228 -17.00 36.13 -30.57
N THR A 229 -16.92 35.94 -29.26
CA THR A 229 -16.13 36.82 -28.37
C THR A 229 -14.64 36.67 -28.68
N LEU A 230 -14.17 35.43 -28.93
CA LEU A 230 -12.80 35.18 -29.32
C LEU A 230 -12.44 35.87 -30.64
N LYS A 231 -13.30 35.78 -31.66
CA LYS A 231 -13.05 36.39 -32.97
C LYS A 231 -12.92 37.91 -32.87
N ILE A 232 -13.84 38.56 -32.17
CA ILE A 232 -13.81 40.02 -31.94
C ILE A 232 -12.53 40.42 -31.19
N ALA A 233 -12.15 39.67 -30.17
CA ALA A 233 -10.94 39.95 -29.40
C ALA A 233 -9.65 39.80 -30.23
N ILE A 234 -9.59 38.80 -31.11
CA ILE A 234 -8.47 38.61 -32.05
C ILE A 234 -8.40 39.77 -33.05
N GLU A 235 -9.52 40.17 -33.65
CA GLU A 235 -9.59 41.29 -34.61
C GLU A 235 -9.16 42.61 -33.94
N ASN A 236 -9.62 42.88 -32.72
CA ASN A 236 -9.22 44.05 -31.94
C ASN A 236 -7.71 44.06 -31.65
N TRP A 237 -7.13 42.89 -31.36
CA TRP A 237 -5.69 42.78 -31.13
C TRP A 237 -4.90 43.06 -32.41
N PHE A 238 -5.31 42.50 -33.56
CA PHE A 238 -4.66 42.80 -34.84
C PHE A 238 -4.74 44.28 -35.21
N GLY A 239 -5.88 44.94 -34.97
CA GLY A 239 -6.00 46.39 -35.18
C GLY A 239 -5.03 47.21 -34.32
N LYS A 240 -4.86 46.83 -33.04
CA LYS A 240 -3.86 47.45 -32.16
C LYS A 240 -2.43 47.12 -32.61
N ALA A 241 -2.19 45.89 -33.05
CA ALA A 241 -0.88 45.43 -33.46
C ALA A 241 -0.38 46.16 -34.71
N ASP A 242 -1.25 46.40 -35.69
CA ASP A 242 -0.94 47.20 -36.87
C ASP A 242 -0.60 48.66 -36.51
N HIS A 243 -1.31 49.24 -35.54
CA HIS A 243 -1.02 50.59 -35.07
C HIS A 243 0.37 50.66 -34.40
N TRP A 244 0.68 49.70 -33.52
CA TRP A 244 1.98 49.60 -32.86
C TRP A 244 3.12 49.34 -33.84
N LYS A 245 2.90 48.54 -34.88
CA LYS A 245 3.91 48.28 -35.91
C LYS A 245 4.29 49.55 -36.66
N LYS A 246 3.29 50.35 -37.05
CA LYS A 246 3.50 51.65 -37.71
C LYS A 246 4.23 52.64 -36.80
N GLU A 247 3.91 52.65 -35.51
CA GLU A 247 4.56 53.53 -34.54
C GLU A 247 6.04 53.16 -34.32
N LYS A 248 6.35 51.87 -34.15
CA LYS A 248 7.75 51.39 -34.10
C LYS A 248 8.52 51.70 -35.38
N GLU A 249 7.88 51.61 -36.55
CA GLU A 249 8.51 51.94 -37.83
C GLU A 249 8.83 53.43 -37.93
N GLN A 250 7.91 54.30 -37.48
CA GLN A 250 8.15 55.74 -37.38
C GLN A 250 9.27 56.08 -36.39
N GLU A 251 9.31 55.40 -35.24
CA GLU A 251 10.36 55.61 -34.23
C GLU A 251 11.74 55.17 -34.74
N LYS A 252 11.82 54.04 -35.46
CA LYS A 252 13.03 53.61 -36.15
C LYS A 252 13.49 54.63 -37.20
N LEU A 253 12.58 55.12 -38.04
CA LEU A 253 12.87 56.16 -39.02
C LEU A 253 13.39 57.44 -38.35
N LYS A 254 12.78 57.86 -37.24
CA LYS A 254 13.26 59.00 -36.45
C LYS A 254 14.67 58.76 -35.89
N SER A 255 14.93 57.58 -35.32
CA SER A 255 16.26 57.25 -34.78
C SER A 255 17.35 57.29 -35.84
N LEU A 256 17.08 56.78 -37.06
CA LEU A 256 18.02 56.85 -38.19
C LEU A 256 18.27 58.28 -38.65
N VAL A 257 17.23 59.11 -38.69
CA VAL A 257 17.37 60.54 -39.04
C VAL A 257 18.17 61.28 -37.97
N ASP A 258 17.95 60.98 -36.69
CA ASP A 258 18.66 61.60 -35.58
C ASP A 258 20.12 61.13 -35.51
N GLU A 259 20.39 59.85 -35.76
CA GLU A 259 21.73 59.29 -35.90
C GLU A 259 22.48 59.96 -37.05
N TYR A 260 21.87 60.02 -38.24
CA TYR A 260 22.42 60.73 -39.40
C TYR A 260 22.68 62.22 -39.13
N ARG A 261 21.76 62.90 -38.42
CA ARG A 261 21.94 64.30 -37.99
C ARG A 261 23.04 64.46 -36.95
N SER A 262 23.26 63.47 -36.11
CA SER A 262 24.30 63.49 -35.08
C SER A 262 25.69 63.22 -35.68
N GLU A 263 25.79 62.31 -36.67
CA GLU A 263 27.01 62.03 -37.41
C GLU A 263 27.48 63.25 -38.20
N ARG A 264 26.57 63.95 -38.89
CA ARG A 264 26.91 65.23 -39.54
C ARG A 264 27.37 66.32 -38.58
N ARG A 265 26.83 66.37 -37.35
CA ARG A 265 27.26 67.33 -36.32
C ARG A 265 28.60 66.98 -35.68
N ARG A 266 28.98 65.71 -35.64
CA ARG A 266 30.27 65.24 -35.12
C ARG A 266 31.42 65.37 -36.11
N GLY A 267 31.15 65.68 -37.38
CA GLY A 267 32.21 66.00 -38.35
C GLY A 267 33.16 64.84 -38.62
N ILE A 268 32.63 63.62 -38.74
CA ILE A 268 33.41 62.44 -39.16
C ILE A 268 32.99 62.14 -40.59
N THR A 269 33.78 62.64 -41.54
CA THR A 269 33.89 62.11 -42.91
C THR A 269 34.88 60.98 -42.95
#